data_AF-A0A811JQ41-F1
#
_entry.id   AF-A0A811JQ41-F1
#
_cell.length_a   1.000
_cell.length_b   1.000
_cell.length_c   1.000
_cell.angle_alpha   90.00
_cell.angle_beta   90.00
_cell.angle_gamma   90.00
#
_symmetry.space_group_name_H-M   'P 1'
#
loop_
_entity.id
_entity.type
_entity.pdbx_description
1 polymer ?
#
loop_
_entity_poly.entity_id
_entity_poly.type
_entity_poly.pdbx_seq_one_letter_code
_entity_poly.pdbx_strand_id
1 'polypeptide(L)'
;MKTEGNADENQYLMQRIRVLRLFKQILRTGRTWEAKEAEKTSEQKVYIRNEAFKRFRENKNVSNSEEIEKLIEEGEKRLEIGKHYKLPYERPAYLHPGASFDVHVQNKQFRIRSGAASKLPFGGGKRNPFISLPVDDLDVLFGNYEIRQKFPLKASFERRFLKLLSDKLAKHNVYSDGVFAALAGAMQNTFETFHRMFLHPKLQSPLIIEEKNQAISQGTTGLSTWGAAYLLSNYLIQTSEVTSNLNKDHPLKVLELGAGCGLAGLSLAKAFMSIQLTTTDCDMNVLVQLRKNVLLNFGEEQRVKVAELDWFKSEKNEVLKEEFDVVIAADVIYDPEILEAFLNTVTLILKRNSNSRAIVAFKERNPDTLQMFMERLDSSTLEIELFVETKAETPFSTVLNYKDGTSVAIDNVIPPDSCLDNFRILKLKIN
;
A
#
# COMPACT_ATOMS: atom_id res chain seq x y z
N MET A 1 -35.73 6.20 36.75
CA MET A 1 -35.87 6.56 35.32
C MET A 1 -35.88 8.09 35.14
N LYS A 2 -34.77 8.79 35.40
CA LYS A 2 -34.63 10.26 35.16
C LYS A 2 -33.22 10.66 34.67
N THR A 3 -32.41 9.73 34.19
CA THR A 3 -30.98 9.95 33.86
C THR A 3 -30.66 9.95 32.37
N GLU A 4 -31.50 9.34 31.51
CA GLU A 4 -31.23 9.26 30.06
C GLU A 4 -31.57 10.55 29.30
N GLY A 5 -32.62 11.29 29.69
CA GLY A 5 -33.00 12.54 29.01
C GLY A 5 -31.97 13.67 29.12
N ASN A 6 -31.06 13.60 30.09
CA ASN A 6 -30.06 14.65 30.35
C ASN A 6 -28.79 14.48 29.48
N ALA A 7 -28.53 13.28 28.94
CA ALA A 7 -27.35 13.02 28.10
C ALA A 7 -27.57 13.49 26.66
N ASP A 8 -28.74 13.18 26.09
CA ASP A 8 -29.10 13.58 24.72
C ASP A 8 -29.30 15.09 24.57
N GLU A 9 -29.88 15.75 25.58
CA GLU A 9 -29.97 17.22 25.62
C GLU A 9 -28.59 17.88 25.69
N ASN A 10 -27.65 17.31 26.47
CA ASN A 10 -26.29 17.81 26.55
C ASN A 10 -25.52 17.59 25.24
N GLN A 11 -25.70 16.45 24.57
CA GLN A 11 -25.10 16.18 23.27
C GLN A 11 -25.60 17.15 22.20
N TYR A 12 -26.92 17.37 22.13
CA TYR A 12 -27.52 18.30 21.18
C TYR A 12 -27.07 19.74 21.43
N LEU A 13 -26.96 20.15 22.70
CA LEU A 13 -26.43 21.45 23.09
C LEU A 13 -24.96 21.63 22.64
N MET A 14 -24.12 20.60 22.83
CA MET A 14 -22.72 20.61 22.40
C MET A 14 -22.57 20.68 20.88
N GLN A 15 -23.38 19.93 20.13
CA GLN A 15 -23.40 20.00 18.67
C GLN A 15 -23.84 21.37 18.18
N ARG A 16 -24.90 21.95 18.77
CA ARG A 16 -25.36 23.30 18.42
C ARG A 16 -24.27 24.36 18.65
N ILE A 17 -23.51 24.25 19.73
CA ILE A 17 -22.37 25.14 20.00
C ILE A 17 -21.30 24.98 18.91
N ARG A 18 -20.98 23.75 18.51
CA ARG A 18 -19.95 23.46 17.49
C ARG A 18 -20.37 23.94 16.10
N VAL A 19 -21.63 23.74 15.70
CA VAL A 19 -22.21 24.28 14.45
C VAL A 19 -22.06 25.81 14.40
N LEU A 20 -22.45 26.51 15.48
CA LEU A 20 -22.34 27.97 15.55
C LEU A 20 -20.88 28.44 15.55
N ARG A 21 -19.98 27.69 16.20
CA ARG A 21 -18.54 27.97 16.21
C ARG A 21 -17.96 27.84 14.81
N LEU A 22 -18.25 26.75 14.11
CA LEU A 22 -17.82 26.49 12.74
C LEU A 22 -18.32 27.59 11.80
N PHE A 23 -19.60 27.95 11.87
CA PHE A 23 -20.16 29.03 11.07
C PHE A 23 -19.43 30.36 11.27
N LYS A 24 -19.21 30.75 12.55
CA LYS A 24 -18.45 31.95 12.90
C LYS A 24 -17.00 31.88 12.39
N GLN A 25 -16.36 30.72 12.47
CA GLN A 25 -14.99 30.52 12.01
C GLN A 25 -14.88 30.67 10.48
N ILE A 26 -15.83 30.12 9.72
CA ILE A 26 -15.89 30.27 8.27
C ILE A 26 -16.09 31.75 7.90
N LEU A 27 -17.01 32.45 8.55
CA LEU A 27 -17.24 33.88 8.29
C LEU A 27 -16.04 34.77 8.67
N ARG A 28 -15.34 34.46 9.77
CA ARG A 28 -14.08 35.14 10.12
C ARG A 28 -13.01 34.90 9.05
N THR A 29 -12.84 33.65 8.65
CA THR A 29 -11.91 33.25 7.58
C THR A 29 -12.24 33.98 6.28
N GLY A 30 -13.52 34.11 5.92
CA GLY A 30 -13.96 34.87 4.75
C GLY A 30 -13.71 36.38 4.85
N ARG A 31 -13.65 36.98 6.05
CA ARG A 31 -13.29 38.41 6.20
C ARG A 31 -11.80 38.64 6.03
N THR A 32 -11.00 37.77 6.61
CA THR A 32 -9.52 37.84 6.60
C THR A 32 -8.91 37.04 5.46
N TRP A 33 -9.71 36.61 4.48
CA TRP A 33 -9.21 35.79 3.38
C TRP A 33 -8.26 36.57 2.49
N GLU A 34 -7.20 35.92 2.05
CA GLU A 34 -6.25 36.44 1.07
C GLU A 34 -6.02 35.33 0.05
N ALA A 35 -6.37 35.61 -1.21
CA ALA A 35 -6.22 34.65 -2.30
C ALA A 35 -4.75 34.56 -2.76
N LYS A 36 -4.40 33.48 -3.48
CA LYS A 36 -3.07 33.38 -4.12
C LYS A 36 -2.82 34.50 -5.13
N GLU A 37 -3.87 34.88 -5.85
CA GLU A 37 -3.86 36.01 -6.78
C GLU A 37 -4.61 37.16 -6.11
N ALA A 38 -3.93 38.27 -5.83
CA ALA A 38 -4.49 39.38 -5.05
C ALA A 38 -5.81 39.90 -5.65
N GLU A 39 -5.91 39.93 -6.98
CA GLU A 39 -7.07 40.37 -7.76
C GLU A 39 -8.33 39.54 -7.49
N LYS A 40 -8.19 38.25 -7.14
CA LYS A 40 -9.31 37.33 -6.86
C LYS A 40 -9.77 37.37 -5.40
N THR A 41 -9.08 38.13 -4.54
CA THR A 41 -9.37 38.15 -3.09
C THR A 41 -10.80 38.64 -2.82
N SER A 42 -11.24 39.73 -3.42
CA SER A 42 -12.57 40.30 -3.18
C SER A 42 -13.70 39.36 -3.60
N GLU A 43 -13.57 38.72 -4.76
CA GLU A 43 -14.53 37.74 -5.27
C GLU A 43 -14.62 36.50 -4.34
N GLN A 44 -13.46 35.99 -3.93
CA GLN A 44 -13.36 34.82 -3.06
C GLN A 44 -13.95 35.05 -1.67
N LYS A 45 -13.78 36.26 -1.09
CA LYS A 45 -14.43 36.64 0.17
C LYS A 45 -15.96 36.57 0.07
N VAL A 46 -16.51 37.04 -1.04
CA VAL A 46 -17.95 37.00 -1.32
C VAL A 46 -18.43 35.56 -1.50
N TYR A 47 -17.67 34.73 -2.21
CA TYR A 47 -17.98 33.31 -2.39
C TYR A 47 -18.04 32.55 -1.05
N ILE A 48 -17.00 32.65 -0.21
CA ILE A 48 -16.94 31.96 1.10
C ILE A 48 -18.17 32.31 1.95
N ARG A 49 -18.51 33.61 1.97
CA ARG A 49 -19.67 34.09 2.71
C ARG A 49 -20.96 33.48 2.17
N ASN A 50 -21.22 33.59 0.87
CA ASN A 50 -22.47 33.14 0.26
C ASN A 50 -22.64 31.63 0.38
N GLU A 51 -21.57 30.86 0.18
CA GLU A 51 -21.59 29.40 0.29
C GLU A 51 -21.84 28.96 1.74
N ALA A 52 -21.21 29.61 2.74
CA ALA A 52 -21.48 29.34 4.14
C ALA A 52 -22.96 29.58 4.50
N PHE A 53 -23.54 30.71 4.07
CA PHE A 53 -24.96 30.98 4.32
C PHE A 53 -25.88 29.99 3.61
N LYS A 54 -25.56 29.62 2.36
CA LYS A 54 -26.33 28.64 1.60
C LYS A 54 -26.35 27.28 2.29
N ARG A 55 -25.18 26.71 2.58
CA ARG A 55 -25.05 25.36 3.17
C ARG A 55 -25.67 25.26 4.57
N PHE A 56 -25.48 26.27 5.42
CA PHE A 56 -26.10 26.27 6.76
C PHE A 56 -27.62 26.46 6.69
N ARG A 57 -28.13 27.17 5.69
CA ARG A 57 -29.58 27.30 5.47
C ARG A 57 -30.20 26.02 4.92
N GLU A 58 -29.50 25.33 4.01
CA GLU A 58 -29.94 24.03 3.46
C GLU A 58 -30.04 22.97 4.56
N ASN A 59 -29.10 22.97 5.52
CA ASN A 59 -29.05 21.98 6.60
C ASN A 59 -29.78 22.42 7.89
N LYS A 60 -30.52 23.55 7.88
CA LYS A 60 -31.13 24.13 9.10
C LYS A 60 -32.16 23.23 9.80
N ASN A 61 -32.73 22.26 9.06
CA ASN A 61 -33.79 21.37 9.53
C ASN A 61 -33.26 19.97 9.90
N VAL A 62 -31.95 19.71 9.75
CA VAL A 62 -31.35 18.42 10.11
C VAL A 62 -31.39 18.28 11.63
N SER A 63 -32.01 17.21 12.12
CA SER A 63 -32.22 16.94 13.55
C SER A 63 -31.56 15.64 14.03
N ASN A 64 -31.04 14.81 13.13
CA ASN A 64 -30.32 13.58 13.47
C ASN A 64 -28.90 13.90 13.96
N SER A 65 -28.54 13.41 15.15
CA SER A 65 -27.24 13.70 15.80
C SER A 65 -26.03 13.22 14.99
N GLU A 66 -26.07 12.01 14.40
CA GLU A 66 -24.96 11.49 13.60
C GLU A 66 -24.81 12.25 12.27
N GLU A 67 -25.92 12.66 11.68
CA GLU A 67 -25.93 13.45 10.45
C GLU A 67 -25.39 14.86 10.69
N ILE A 68 -25.76 15.48 11.82
CA ILE A 68 -25.20 16.76 12.27
C ILE A 68 -23.68 16.63 12.44
N GLU A 69 -23.21 15.55 13.07
CA GLU A 69 -21.77 15.32 13.29
C GLU A 69 -21.00 15.20 11.97
N LYS A 70 -21.51 14.40 11.02
CA LYS A 70 -20.90 14.26 9.68
C LYS A 70 -20.83 15.59 8.94
N LEU A 71 -21.88 16.42 9.02
CA LEU A 71 -21.92 17.73 8.40
C LEU A 71 -20.93 18.71 9.04
N ILE A 72 -20.74 18.64 10.35
CA ILE A 72 -19.72 19.43 11.08
C ILE A 72 -18.33 19.01 10.62
N GLU A 73 -18.02 17.71 10.62
CA GLU A 73 -16.71 17.18 10.20
C GLU A 73 -16.38 17.56 8.76
N GLU A 74 -17.34 17.44 7.84
CA GLU A 74 -17.16 17.84 6.45
C GLU A 74 -16.90 19.35 6.32
N GLY A 75 -17.63 20.18 7.06
CA GLY A 75 -17.42 21.62 7.07
C GLY A 75 -16.04 22.03 7.65
N GLU A 76 -15.59 21.38 8.72
CA GLU A 76 -14.27 21.58 9.33
C GLU A 76 -13.16 21.19 8.34
N LYS A 77 -13.29 20.01 7.71
CA LYS A 77 -12.34 19.52 6.70
C LYS A 77 -12.24 20.45 5.51
N ARG A 78 -13.37 20.91 4.97
CA ARG A 78 -13.42 21.87 3.85
C ARG A 78 -12.74 23.19 4.22
N LEU A 79 -12.96 23.68 5.44
CA LEU A 79 -12.34 24.91 5.92
C LEU A 79 -10.81 24.79 6.00
N GLU A 80 -10.30 23.68 6.53
CA GLU A 80 -8.85 23.43 6.64
C GLU A 80 -8.19 23.25 5.28
N ILE A 81 -8.80 22.46 4.39
CA ILE A 81 -8.35 22.31 3.00
C ILE A 81 -8.32 23.68 2.30
N GLY A 82 -9.38 24.47 2.44
CA GLY A 82 -9.45 25.80 1.86
C GLY A 82 -8.28 26.67 2.30
N LYS A 83 -8.05 26.79 3.62
CA LYS A 83 -6.93 27.59 4.17
C LYS A 83 -5.57 27.11 3.69
N HIS A 84 -5.33 25.79 3.73
CA HIS A 84 -4.04 25.19 3.37
C HIS A 84 -3.66 25.44 1.91
N TYR A 85 -4.65 25.36 1.00
CA TYR A 85 -4.39 25.53 -0.43
C TYR A 85 -4.74 26.92 -0.98
N LYS A 86 -5.28 27.82 -0.14
CA LYS A 86 -5.74 29.17 -0.52
C LYS A 86 -6.73 29.15 -1.69
N LEU A 87 -7.65 28.18 -1.67
CA LEU A 87 -8.69 27.98 -2.69
C LEU A 87 -10.03 27.74 -1.98
N PRO A 88 -10.98 28.69 -2.02
CA PRO A 88 -12.22 28.60 -1.25
C PRO A 88 -13.35 27.85 -1.96
N TYR A 89 -13.22 27.63 -3.26
CA TYR A 89 -14.25 27.02 -4.08
C TYR A 89 -14.47 25.55 -3.72
N GLU A 90 -15.71 25.10 -3.84
CA GLU A 90 -16.06 23.69 -3.75
C GLU A 90 -15.25 22.92 -4.79
N ARG A 91 -14.38 22.03 -4.32
CA ARG A 91 -13.60 21.17 -5.20
C ARG A 91 -14.54 20.14 -5.78
N PRO A 92 -14.66 20.01 -7.10
CA PRO A 92 -15.28 18.84 -7.68
C PRO A 92 -14.56 17.62 -7.09
N ALA A 93 -15.31 16.60 -6.66
CA ALA A 93 -14.80 15.47 -5.88
C ALA A 93 -13.61 14.74 -6.55
N TYR A 94 -13.36 15.02 -7.83
CA TYR A 94 -12.33 14.44 -8.69
C TYR A 94 -11.09 15.34 -8.95
N LEU A 95 -10.99 16.55 -8.39
CA LEU A 95 -9.92 17.51 -8.73
C LEU A 95 -8.85 17.72 -7.64
N HIS A 96 -7.58 17.67 -8.05
CA HIS A 96 -6.42 17.77 -7.18
C HIS A 96 -6.14 19.23 -6.70
N PRO A 97 -5.67 19.44 -5.45
CA PRO A 97 -5.44 20.73 -4.81
C PRO A 97 -4.64 21.84 -5.51
N GLY A 98 -4.03 21.59 -6.67
CA GLY A 98 -3.09 22.49 -7.34
C GLY A 98 -3.54 23.04 -8.69
N ALA A 99 -4.74 22.71 -9.17
CA ALA A 99 -5.22 23.16 -10.48
C ALA A 99 -6.01 24.48 -10.38
N SER A 100 -5.70 25.47 -11.24
CA SER A 100 -6.48 26.71 -11.42
C SER A 100 -7.09 26.79 -12.81
N PHE A 101 -8.32 27.31 -12.93
CA PHE A 101 -8.96 27.61 -14.21
C PHE A 101 -9.85 28.88 -14.08
N ASP A 102 -9.79 29.76 -15.07
CA ASP A 102 -10.81 30.78 -15.34
C ASP A 102 -11.60 30.36 -16.58
N VAL A 103 -12.93 30.49 -16.53
CA VAL A 103 -13.83 30.15 -17.64
C VAL A 103 -14.67 31.36 -18.01
N HIS A 104 -14.52 31.86 -19.23
CA HIS A 104 -15.54 32.73 -19.84
C HIS A 104 -16.48 31.89 -20.70
N VAL A 105 -17.69 31.71 -20.15
CA VAL A 105 -18.76 30.91 -20.74
C VAL A 105 -19.47 31.76 -21.77
N GLN A 106 -19.15 31.60 -23.06
CA GLN A 106 -20.19 31.80 -24.09
C GLN A 106 -19.93 31.13 -25.45
N ASN A 107 -18.69 30.94 -25.93
CA ASN A 107 -18.51 30.53 -27.34
C ASN A 107 -17.75 29.23 -27.63
N LYS A 108 -17.54 28.32 -26.64
CA LYS A 108 -17.05 26.93 -26.84
C LYS A 108 -16.00 26.73 -27.97
N GLN A 109 -14.97 27.57 -28.05
CA GLN A 109 -13.79 27.30 -28.88
C GLN A 109 -12.52 27.70 -28.13
N PHE A 110 -11.54 26.80 -28.12
CA PHE A 110 -10.17 27.03 -27.65
C PHE A 110 -9.24 27.21 -28.85
N ARG A 111 -8.44 28.28 -28.85
CA ARG A 111 -7.27 28.45 -29.74
C ARG A 111 -6.03 28.68 -28.87
N ILE A 112 -4.94 27.99 -29.21
CA ILE A 112 -3.64 28.11 -28.56
C ILE A 112 -2.72 28.97 -29.44
N ARG A 113 -2.02 29.94 -28.83
CA ARG A 113 -0.79 30.52 -29.41
C ARG A 113 0.40 29.79 -28.80
N SER A 114 1.27 29.25 -29.66
CA SER A 114 2.59 28.78 -29.27
C SER A 114 3.57 29.95 -29.18
N GLY A 115 4.30 30.03 -28.08
CA GLY A 115 5.54 30.78 -27.96
C GLY A 115 6.15 30.47 -26.60
N ALA A 116 7.44 30.28 -26.41
CA ALA A 116 8.59 30.29 -27.29
C ALA A 116 9.66 29.42 -26.61
N ALA A 117 10.59 28.91 -27.42
CA ALA A 117 11.74 28.15 -26.98
C ALA A 117 12.64 28.91 -25.98
N SER A 118 13.25 28.19 -25.04
CA SER A 118 14.58 28.56 -24.55
C SER A 118 15.42 27.32 -24.23
N LYS A 119 16.68 27.41 -24.65
CA LYS A 119 17.70 26.38 -24.75
C LYS A 119 18.23 25.96 -23.38
N LEU A 120 18.48 24.66 -23.20
CA LEU A 120 19.41 24.12 -22.20
C LEU A 120 20.87 24.43 -22.61
N PRO A 121 21.76 24.77 -21.67
CA PRO A 121 23.19 24.67 -21.90
C PRO A 121 23.79 23.47 -21.15
N PHE A 122 24.68 22.78 -21.88
CA PHE A 122 25.62 21.73 -21.49
C PHE A 122 25.11 20.29 -21.38
N GLY A 123 25.69 19.47 -22.27
CA GLY A 123 25.41 18.07 -22.45
C GLY A 123 26.26 17.13 -21.60
N GLY A 124 25.95 15.85 -21.78
CA GLY A 124 26.56 14.71 -21.12
C GLY A 124 25.52 13.61 -21.07
N GLY A 125 25.49 12.76 -22.10
CA GLY A 125 24.40 11.82 -22.35
C GLY A 125 24.07 10.93 -21.14
N LYS A 126 22.77 10.72 -20.93
CA LYS A 126 22.24 9.55 -20.24
C LYS A 126 21.04 9.04 -21.03
N ARG A 127 21.08 7.75 -21.36
CA ARG A 127 20.01 7.01 -22.01
C ARG A 127 18.71 7.22 -21.22
N ASN A 128 17.66 7.65 -21.92
CA ASN A 128 16.30 7.60 -21.40
C ASN A 128 15.91 6.14 -21.12
N PRO A 129 15.35 5.80 -19.95
CA PRO A 129 14.52 4.62 -19.81
C PRO A 129 13.08 5.04 -20.16
N PHE A 130 12.77 5.22 -21.44
CA PHE A 130 11.38 5.29 -21.86
C PHE A 130 10.85 3.85 -21.97
N ILE A 131 9.82 3.54 -21.20
CA ILE A 131 8.90 2.44 -21.50
C ILE A 131 7.89 2.99 -22.51
N SER A 132 7.91 2.46 -23.72
CA SER A 132 6.87 2.66 -24.73
C SER A 132 5.82 1.56 -24.58
N LEU A 133 4.59 1.93 -24.22
CA LEU A 133 3.43 1.04 -24.27
C LEU A 133 2.61 1.37 -25.53
N PRO A 134 2.34 0.39 -26.42
CA PRO A 134 1.35 0.52 -27.49
C PRO A 134 0.00 0.98 -26.95
N VAL A 135 -0.74 1.78 -27.73
CA VAL A 135 -2.04 2.35 -27.34
C VAL A 135 -3.11 1.27 -27.11
N ASP A 136 -3.01 0.14 -27.81
CA ASP A 136 -3.89 -1.03 -27.65
C ASP A 136 -3.72 -1.74 -26.29
N ASP A 137 -2.63 -1.47 -25.57
CA ASP A 137 -2.26 -2.11 -24.30
C ASP A 137 -2.89 -1.40 -23.09
N LEU A 138 -3.32 -0.14 -23.28
CA LEU A 138 -4.01 0.64 -22.26
C LEU A 138 -5.41 0.08 -21.98
N ASP A 139 -6.06 -0.51 -22.99
CA ASP A 139 -7.35 -1.19 -22.83
C ASP A 139 -7.23 -2.53 -22.11
N VAL A 140 -6.05 -3.16 -22.07
CA VAL A 140 -5.79 -4.34 -21.21
C VAL A 140 -5.57 -3.92 -19.76
N LEU A 141 -4.98 -2.73 -19.56
CA LEU A 141 -4.70 -2.08 -18.27
C LEU A 141 -5.94 -1.56 -17.55
N PHE A 142 -6.88 -1.02 -18.32
CA PHE A 142 -8.04 -0.29 -17.79
C PHE A 142 -9.39 -0.75 -18.36
N GLY A 143 -9.38 -1.62 -19.36
CA GLY A 143 -10.59 -2.24 -19.88
C GLY A 143 -11.09 -3.38 -19.01
N ASN A 144 -12.32 -3.78 -19.31
CA ASN A 144 -13.19 -4.65 -18.54
C ASN A 144 -12.74 -6.13 -18.55
N TYR A 145 -11.51 -6.41 -18.10
CA TYR A 145 -10.98 -7.78 -18.01
C TYR A 145 -11.54 -8.51 -16.78
N GLU A 146 -11.98 -9.75 -16.95
CA GLU A 146 -12.61 -10.59 -15.89
C GLU A 146 -11.76 -10.66 -14.61
N ILE A 147 -10.44 -10.67 -14.73
CA ILE A 147 -9.50 -10.69 -13.60
C ILE A 147 -9.62 -9.40 -12.77
N ARG A 148 -9.83 -8.24 -13.37
CA ARG A 148 -9.97 -6.95 -12.66
C ARG A 148 -11.34 -6.82 -11.99
N GLN A 149 -12.38 -7.38 -12.62
CA GLN A 149 -13.70 -7.50 -12.00
C GLN A 149 -13.64 -8.41 -10.77
N LYS A 150 -12.84 -9.48 -10.84
CA LYS A 150 -12.65 -10.44 -9.76
C LYS A 150 -11.70 -9.95 -8.66
N PHE A 151 -10.66 -9.19 -9.01
CA PHE A 151 -9.59 -8.74 -8.11
C PHE A 151 -9.24 -7.25 -8.34
N PRO A 152 -9.99 -6.32 -7.73
CA PRO A 152 -9.72 -4.89 -7.89
C PRO A 152 -8.41 -4.46 -7.20
N LEU A 153 -7.68 -3.57 -7.87
CA LEU A 153 -6.42 -2.99 -7.38
C LEU A 153 -6.64 -2.02 -6.23
N LYS A 154 -5.57 -1.72 -5.48
CA LYS A 154 -5.59 -0.66 -4.46
C LYS A 154 -5.98 0.68 -5.10
N ALA A 155 -7.05 1.30 -4.62
CA ALA A 155 -7.52 2.59 -5.13
C ALA A 155 -6.41 3.67 -5.14
N SER A 156 -5.56 3.71 -4.11
CA SER A 156 -4.45 4.68 -4.06
C SER A 156 -3.32 4.38 -5.05
N PHE A 157 -3.12 3.11 -5.41
CA PHE A 157 -2.22 2.73 -6.49
C PHE A 157 -2.81 3.10 -7.84
N GLU A 158 -4.03 2.66 -8.10
CA GLU A 158 -4.78 2.93 -9.33
C GLU A 158 -4.81 4.45 -9.62
N ARG A 159 -5.15 5.27 -8.61
CA ARG A 159 -5.10 6.74 -8.73
C ARG A 159 -3.72 7.28 -9.08
N ARG A 160 -2.65 6.79 -8.44
CA ARG A 160 -1.29 7.29 -8.68
C ARG A 160 -0.80 6.92 -10.07
N PHE A 161 -1.02 5.67 -10.47
CA PHE A 161 -0.66 5.18 -11.80
C PHE A 161 -1.42 5.95 -12.89
N LEU A 162 -2.74 6.09 -12.76
CA LEU A 162 -3.57 6.82 -13.70
C LEU A 162 -3.19 8.30 -13.82
N LYS A 163 -2.82 8.94 -12.70
CA LYS A 163 -2.26 10.31 -12.73
C LYS A 163 -0.93 10.36 -13.48
N LEU A 164 0.00 9.46 -13.17
CA LEU A 164 1.30 9.41 -13.83
C LEU A 164 1.18 9.12 -15.34
N LEU A 165 0.26 8.24 -15.71
CA LEU A 165 -0.07 7.97 -17.11
C LEU A 165 -0.69 9.19 -17.78
N SER A 166 -1.68 9.83 -17.15
CA SER A 166 -2.30 11.06 -17.65
C SER A 166 -1.25 12.16 -17.86
N ASP A 167 -0.32 12.34 -16.91
CA ASP A 167 0.75 13.34 -17.01
C ASP A 167 1.74 13.01 -18.14
N LYS A 168 2.08 11.73 -18.33
CA LYS A 168 2.92 11.29 -19.45
C LYS A 168 2.23 11.51 -20.80
N LEU A 169 0.96 11.15 -20.93
CA LEU A 169 0.17 11.36 -22.15
C LEU A 169 0.05 12.86 -22.46
N ALA A 170 -0.24 13.68 -21.45
CA ALA A 170 -0.35 15.14 -21.59
C ALA A 170 0.96 15.78 -22.07
N LYS A 171 2.13 15.30 -21.64
CA LYS A 171 3.45 15.76 -22.14
C LYS A 171 3.64 15.52 -23.64
N HIS A 172 2.92 14.53 -24.20
CA HIS A 172 2.91 14.22 -25.63
C HIS A 172 1.65 14.76 -26.34
N ASN A 173 0.87 15.64 -25.69
CA ASN A 173 -0.42 16.15 -26.18
C ASN A 173 -1.47 15.07 -26.49
N VAL A 174 -1.39 13.93 -25.81
CA VAL A 174 -2.38 12.84 -25.88
C VAL A 174 -3.27 12.91 -24.66
N TYR A 175 -4.59 12.78 -24.85
CA TYR A 175 -5.58 12.76 -23.80
C TYR A 175 -6.50 11.55 -24.02
N SER A 176 -6.83 10.81 -22.96
CA SER A 176 -7.68 9.62 -23.03
C SER A 176 -8.82 9.72 -22.04
N ASP A 177 -10.05 9.79 -22.55
CA ASP A 177 -11.28 9.80 -21.73
C ASP A 177 -11.39 8.53 -20.88
N GLY A 178 -10.90 7.40 -21.38
CA GLY A 178 -10.84 6.13 -20.64
C GLY A 178 -9.94 6.22 -19.40
N VAL A 179 -8.77 6.86 -19.52
CA VAL A 179 -7.86 7.09 -18.38
C VAL A 179 -8.49 8.04 -17.35
N PHE A 180 -9.19 9.09 -17.79
CA PHE A 180 -9.88 10.01 -16.89
C PHE A 180 -11.10 9.36 -16.20
N ALA A 181 -11.88 8.55 -16.92
CA ALA A 181 -13.00 7.80 -16.35
C ALA A 181 -12.52 6.77 -15.32
N ALA A 182 -11.46 6.01 -15.63
CA ALA A 182 -10.82 5.10 -14.69
C ALA A 182 -10.30 5.84 -13.45
N LEU A 183 -9.71 7.04 -13.63
CA LEU A 183 -9.21 7.85 -12.52
C LEU A 183 -10.35 8.31 -11.62
N ALA A 184 -11.46 8.76 -12.20
CA ALA A 184 -12.65 9.14 -11.47
C ALA A 184 -13.25 7.95 -10.69
N GLY A 185 -13.30 6.76 -11.28
CA GLY A 185 -13.71 5.54 -10.59
C GLY A 185 -12.80 5.19 -9.40
N ALA A 186 -11.48 5.24 -9.60
CA ALA A 186 -10.48 5.01 -8.54
C ALA A 186 -10.55 6.05 -7.41
N MET A 187 -11.11 7.24 -7.66
CA MET A 187 -11.34 8.26 -6.66
C MET A 187 -12.59 8.02 -5.80
N GLN A 188 -13.56 7.25 -6.29
CA GLN A 188 -14.78 6.90 -5.57
C GLN A 188 -14.65 5.60 -4.77
N ASN A 189 -13.59 4.84 -4.97
CA ASN A 189 -13.41 3.53 -4.38
C ASN A 189 -13.13 3.60 -2.85
N THR A 190 -14.02 3.00 -2.06
CA THR A 190 -14.00 2.94 -0.58
C THR A 190 -13.71 1.56 0.00
N PHE A 191 -13.25 0.59 -0.81
CA PHE A 191 -13.04 -0.78 -0.32
C PHE A 191 -12.01 -0.84 0.83
N GLU A 192 -12.33 -1.66 1.84
CA GLU A 192 -11.52 -1.88 3.03
C GLU A 192 -10.32 -2.81 2.75
N THR A 193 -10.52 -3.78 1.85
CA THR A 193 -9.51 -4.71 1.34
C THR A 193 -9.31 -4.52 -0.16
N PHE A 194 -8.15 -4.96 -0.64
CA PHE A 194 -7.85 -5.00 -2.08
C PHE A 194 -6.92 -6.18 -2.37
N HIS A 195 -6.74 -6.48 -3.65
CA HIS A 195 -5.85 -7.56 -4.07
C HIS A 195 -4.58 -6.99 -4.66
N ARG A 196 -3.45 -7.53 -4.23
CA ARG A 196 -2.14 -7.36 -4.86
C ARG A 196 -1.87 -8.56 -5.73
N MET A 197 -1.40 -8.32 -6.95
CA MET A 197 -0.97 -9.37 -7.86
C MET A 197 0.56 -9.39 -7.86
N PHE A 198 1.15 -10.49 -7.43
CA PHE A 198 2.57 -10.75 -7.57
C PHE A 198 2.81 -11.66 -8.77
N LEU A 199 3.72 -11.24 -9.63
CA LEU A 199 3.95 -11.86 -10.92
C LEU A 199 5.44 -12.05 -11.08
N HIS A 200 5.80 -13.22 -11.59
CA HIS A 200 7.18 -13.58 -11.79
C HIS A 200 7.26 -14.70 -12.84
N PRO A 201 8.24 -14.70 -13.76
CA PRO A 201 8.30 -15.64 -14.90
C PRO A 201 8.27 -17.12 -14.54
N LYS A 202 8.70 -17.48 -13.32
CA LYS A 202 8.66 -18.88 -12.82
C LYS A 202 7.30 -19.31 -12.27
N LEU A 203 6.30 -18.44 -12.16
CA LEU A 203 4.98 -18.79 -11.68
C LEU A 203 4.08 -19.15 -12.87
N GLN A 204 3.38 -20.28 -12.78
CA GLN A 204 2.43 -20.69 -13.81
C GLN A 204 1.18 -19.79 -13.90
N SER A 205 0.88 -19.09 -12.80
CA SER A 205 -0.22 -18.12 -12.71
C SER A 205 0.14 -17.02 -11.70
N PRO A 206 -0.49 -15.84 -11.78
CA PRO A 206 -0.26 -14.78 -10.80
C PRO A 206 -0.53 -15.26 -9.37
N LEU A 207 0.29 -14.83 -8.41
CA LEU A 207 -0.03 -14.94 -7.00
C LEU A 207 -0.94 -13.77 -6.61
N ILE A 208 -2.09 -14.06 -6.02
CA ILE A 208 -3.07 -13.03 -5.63
C ILE A 208 -3.10 -12.93 -4.11
N ILE A 209 -2.83 -11.76 -3.55
CA ILE A 209 -2.82 -11.53 -2.10
C ILE A 209 -3.89 -10.51 -1.76
N GLU A 210 -4.90 -10.90 -0.99
CA GLU A 210 -5.83 -9.97 -0.36
C GLU A 210 -5.14 -9.32 0.86
N GLU A 211 -5.20 -7.98 0.93
CA GLU A 211 -4.62 -7.19 2.00
C GLU A 211 -5.49 -5.96 2.35
N LYS A 212 -5.31 -5.39 3.55
CA LYS A 212 -6.02 -4.20 4.03
C LYS A 212 -5.42 -2.92 3.46
N ASN A 213 -6.28 -1.91 3.27
CA ASN A 213 -5.87 -0.63 2.68
C ASN A 213 -4.86 0.16 3.55
N GLN A 214 -4.91 -0.04 4.87
CA GLN A 214 -4.08 0.66 5.86
C GLN A 214 -2.87 -0.18 6.27
N ALA A 215 -1.74 0.48 6.52
CA ALA A 215 -0.51 -0.18 6.98
C ALA A 215 -0.64 -0.78 8.39
N ILE A 216 -1.49 -0.19 9.22
CA ILE A 216 -1.91 -0.73 10.52
C ILE A 216 -3.44 -0.84 10.47
N SER A 217 -3.97 -2.01 10.79
CA SER A 217 -5.40 -2.25 10.87
C SER A 217 -5.67 -3.24 11.99
N GLN A 218 -6.75 -3.06 12.73
CA GLN A 218 -7.14 -3.97 13.82
C GLN A 218 -6.05 -4.20 14.87
N GLY A 219 -5.19 -3.19 15.10
CA GLY A 219 -4.09 -3.27 16.07
C GLY A 219 -2.84 -4.01 15.59
N THR A 220 -2.80 -4.46 14.33
CA THR A 220 -1.68 -5.21 13.75
C THR A 220 -1.17 -4.61 12.44
N THR A 221 0.11 -4.87 12.12
CA THR A 221 0.77 -4.52 10.85
C THR A 221 0.73 -5.66 9.83
N GLY A 222 0.32 -6.87 10.23
CA GLY A 222 0.38 -8.09 9.41
C GLY A 222 -0.69 -8.18 8.31
N LEU A 223 -1.71 -7.32 8.36
CA LEU A 223 -2.79 -7.29 7.37
C LEU A 223 -2.44 -6.52 6.08
N SER A 224 -1.20 -6.03 5.95
CA SER A 224 -0.66 -5.42 4.74
C SER A 224 0.68 -6.06 4.39
N THR A 225 0.97 -6.20 3.09
CA THR A 225 2.28 -6.66 2.63
C THR A 225 3.31 -5.54 2.66
N TRP A 226 4.55 -5.90 3.02
CA TRP A 226 5.67 -4.96 3.14
C TRP A 226 6.77 -5.21 2.11
N GLY A 227 7.62 -4.20 1.88
CA GLY A 227 8.60 -4.23 0.79
C GLY A 227 9.65 -5.34 0.90
N ALA A 228 10.06 -5.70 2.11
CA ALA A 228 11.01 -6.78 2.32
C ALA A 228 10.44 -8.15 1.90
N ALA A 229 9.11 -8.35 2.01
CA ALA A 229 8.47 -9.58 1.55
C ALA A 229 8.53 -9.73 0.02
N TYR A 230 8.40 -8.62 -0.72
CA TYR A 230 8.55 -8.62 -2.18
C TYR A 230 10.00 -8.94 -2.59
N LEU A 231 10.98 -8.32 -1.93
CA LEU A 231 12.39 -8.58 -2.21
C LEU A 231 12.77 -10.02 -1.89
N LEU A 232 12.34 -10.52 -0.73
CA LEU A 232 12.56 -11.90 -0.34
C LEU A 232 11.91 -12.87 -1.33
N SER A 233 10.68 -12.59 -1.79
CA SER A 233 10.00 -13.41 -2.81
C SER A 233 10.84 -13.58 -4.07
N ASN A 234 11.34 -12.47 -4.63
CA ASN A 234 12.18 -12.51 -5.82
C ASN A 234 13.50 -13.24 -5.56
N TYR A 235 14.15 -12.93 -4.43
CA TYR A 235 15.39 -13.57 -4.03
C TYR A 235 15.25 -15.10 -3.93
N LEU A 236 14.24 -15.59 -3.20
CA LEU A 236 14.00 -17.01 -2.97
C LEU A 236 13.69 -17.78 -4.27
N ILE A 237 12.99 -17.15 -5.23
CA ILE A 237 12.65 -17.79 -6.50
C ILE A 237 13.86 -17.89 -7.45
N GLN A 238 14.85 -17.02 -7.27
CA GLN A 238 16.03 -16.92 -8.14
C GLN A 238 17.26 -17.65 -7.58
N THR A 239 17.40 -17.73 -6.25
CA THR A 239 18.57 -18.28 -5.57
C THR A 239 18.72 -19.79 -5.83
N SER A 240 19.93 -20.20 -6.20
CA SER A 240 20.27 -21.63 -6.40
C SER A 240 20.11 -22.44 -5.13
N GLU A 241 20.21 -21.83 -3.96
CA GLU A 241 20.22 -22.47 -2.65
C GLU A 241 18.88 -23.12 -2.29
N VAL A 242 17.78 -22.48 -2.69
CA VAL A 242 16.45 -23.05 -2.55
C VAL A 242 16.15 -23.95 -3.74
N THR A 243 16.60 -23.57 -4.94
CA THR A 243 16.21 -24.26 -6.18
C THR A 243 17.02 -25.51 -6.51
N SER A 244 18.24 -25.66 -6.00
CA SER A 244 19.14 -26.82 -6.24
C SER A 244 18.83 -28.01 -5.34
N ASN A 245 18.28 -27.76 -4.16
CA ASN A 245 17.82 -28.79 -3.23
C ASN A 245 16.41 -29.32 -3.56
N LEU A 246 15.79 -28.83 -4.65
CA LEU A 246 14.48 -29.29 -5.08
C LEU A 246 14.59 -30.67 -5.71
N ASN A 247 14.29 -31.69 -4.91
CA ASN A 247 14.04 -33.03 -5.41
C ASN A 247 12.53 -33.26 -5.46
N LYS A 248 12.02 -33.87 -6.54
CA LYS A 248 10.61 -34.25 -6.66
C LYS A 248 10.21 -35.33 -5.64
N ASP A 249 11.16 -36.17 -5.25
CA ASP A 249 10.92 -37.30 -4.35
C ASP A 249 11.10 -36.91 -2.87
N HIS A 250 11.75 -35.77 -2.59
CA HIS A 250 11.97 -35.25 -1.25
C HIS A 250 11.63 -33.76 -1.22
N PRO A 251 10.39 -33.39 -0.85
CA PRO A 251 9.98 -32.00 -0.80
C PRO A 251 10.77 -31.23 0.26
N LEU A 252 11.16 -30.01 -0.07
CA LEU A 252 11.86 -29.11 0.82
C LEU A 252 10.84 -28.50 1.79
N LYS A 253 11.04 -28.70 3.09
CA LYS A 253 10.17 -28.16 4.14
C LYS A 253 10.58 -26.74 4.50
N VAL A 254 9.67 -25.81 4.30
CA VAL A 254 9.88 -24.38 4.53
C VAL A 254 8.95 -23.89 5.64
N LEU A 255 9.51 -23.17 6.62
CA LEU A 255 8.75 -22.46 7.64
C LEU A 255 8.86 -20.95 7.43
N GLU A 256 7.73 -20.26 7.30
CA GLU A 256 7.67 -18.80 7.26
C GLU A 256 7.25 -18.25 8.62
N LEU A 257 8.10 -17.40 9.22
CA LEU A 257 7.86 -16.71 10.50
C LEU A 257 7.36 -15.30 10.25
N GLY A 258 6.26 -14.90 10.91
CA GLY A 258 5.71 -13.55 10.81
C GLY A 258 5.24 -13.26 9.38
N ALA A 259 4.44 -14.17 8.83
CA ALA A 259 4.08 -14.18 7.42
C ALA A 259 3.24 -12.97 6.99
N GLY A 260 2.47 -12.37 7.90
CA GLY A 260 1.50 -11.34 7.54
C GLY A 260 0.52 -11.86 6.49
N CYS A 261 0.54 -11.24 5.31
CA CYS A 261 -0.29 -11.66 4.17
C CYS A 261 0.24 -12.89 3.40
N GLY A 262 1.47 -13.36 3.70
CA GLY A 262 2.06 -14.58 3.14
C GLY A 262 2.81 -14.43 1.82
N LEU A 263 3.17 -13.21 1.41
CA LEU A 263 3.75 -12.99 0.07
C LEU A 263 5.03 -13.84 -0.18
N ALA A 264 5.96 -13.90 0.78
CA ALA A 264 7.25 -14.57 0.57
C ALA A 264 7.10 -16.09 0.49
N GLY A 265 6.45 -16.73 1.46
CA GLY A 265 6.22 -18.16 1.45
C GLY A 265 5.35 -18.61 0.28
N LEU A 266 4.21 -17.94 0.07
CA LEU A 266 3.26 -18.34 -0.98
C LEU A 266 3.84 -18.16 -2.38
N SER A 267 4.62 -17.11 -2.64
CA SER A 267 5.29 -16.96 -3.94
C SER A 267 6.28 -18.09 -4.22
N LEU A 268 7.05 -18.50 -3.21
CA LEU A 268 8.00 -19.62 -3.31
C LEU A 268 7.28 -20.94 -3.55
N ALA A 269 6.25 -21.25 -2.75
CA ALA A 269 5.45 -22.47 -2.92
C ALA A 269 4.73 -22.50 -4.27
N LYS A 270 4.32 -21.35 -4.81
CA LYS A 270 3.69 -21.27 -6.13
C LYS A 270 4.67 -21.46 -7.27
N ALA A 271 5.93 -21.04 -7.09
CA ALA A 271 6.98 -21.23 -8.08
C ALA A 271 7.45 -22.69 -8.18
N PHE A 272 7.40 -23.46 -7.08
CA PHE A 272 7.96 -24.82 -7.03
C PHE A 272 7.04 -25.80 -6.30
N MET A 273 6.60 -26.83 -7.02
CA MET A 273 5.70 -27.86 -6.49
C MET A 273 6.31 -28.73 -5.37
N SER A 274 7.64 -28.85 -5.36
CA SER A 274 8.39 -29.60 -4.34
C SER A 274 8.58 -28.85 -3.02
N ILE A 275 7.98 -27.67 -2.85
CA ILE A 275 7.98 -26.93 -1.58
C ILE A 275 6.78 -27.37 -0.73
N GLN A 276 7.08 -27.81 0.50
CA GLN A 276 6.11 -27.96 1.56
C GLN A 276 6.23 -26.78 2.52
N LEU A 277 5.25 -25.88 2.51
CA LEU A 277 5.26 -24.64 3.27
C LEU A 277 4.37 -24.74 4.51
N THR A 278 4.92 -24.37 5.66
CA THR A 278 4.17 -23.97 6.84
C THR A 278 4.36 -22.47 7.03
N THR A 279 3.30 -21.69 6.87
CA THR A 279 3.32 -20.23 7.02
C THR A 279 2.64 -19.82 8.32
N THR A 280 3.31 -18.98 9.12
CA THR A 280 2.93 -18.72 10.51
C THR A 280 2.87 -17.26 10.87
N ASP A 281 1.95 -16.94 11.78
CA ASP A 281 1.81 -15.64 12.43
C ASP A 281 1.23 -15.85 13.84
N CYS A 282 1.22 -14.81 14.68
CA CYS A 282 0.65 -14.89 16.03
C CYS A 282 -0.73 -14.21 16.14
N ASP A 283 -1.04 -13.27 15.25
CA ASP A 283 -2.30 -12.52 15.31
C ASP A 283 -3.43 -13.30 14.62
N MET A 284 -4.53 -13.52 15.33
CA MET A 284 -5.67 -14.29 14.81
C MET A 284 -6.33 -13.65 13.58
N ASN A 285 -6.39 -12.32 13.48
CA ASN A 285 -6.92 -11.63 12.31
C ASN A 285 -6.00 -11.85 11.10
N VAL A 286 -4.68 -11.79 11.33
CA VAL A 286 -3.67 -12.09 10.30
C VAL A 286 -3.79 -13.53 9.85
N LEU A 287 -3.89 -14.49 10.77
CA LEU A 287 -4.07 -15.91 10.44
C LEU A 287 -5.36 -16.18 9.65
N VAL A 288 -6.45 -15.47 9.92
CA VAL A 288 -7.69 -15.56 9.12
C VAL A 288 -7.44 -15.03 7.69
N GLN A 289 -6.78 -13.88 7.54
CA GLN A 289 -6.45 -13.33 6.23
C GLN A 289 -5.48 -14.23 5.45
N LEU A 290 -4.45 -14.74 6.12
CA LEU A 290 -3.45 -15.64 5.56
C LEU A 290 -4.09 -16.93 5.03
N ARG A 291 -5.03 -17.53 5.79
CA ARG A 291 -5.81 -18.69 5.31
C ARG A 291 -6.62 -18.39 4.05
N LYS A 292 -7.22 -17.19 3.94
CA LYS A 292 -7.90 -16.77 2.70
C LYS A 292 -6.92 -16.68 1.54
N ASN A 293 -5.73 -16.10 1.76
CA ASN A 293 -4.70 -15.99 0.72
C ASN A 293 -4.15 -17.36 0.29
N VAL A 294 -4.02 -18.32 1.21
CA VAL A 294 -3.69 -19.71 0.88
C VAL A 294 -4.78 -20.34 0.02
N LEU A 295 -6.04 -20.30 0.47
CA LEU A 295 -7.17 -20.87 -0.26
C LEU A 295 -7.30 -20.27 -1.67
N LEU A 296 -7.08 -18.95 -1.79
CA LEU A 296 -7.17 -18.23 -3.06
C LEU A 296 -6.15 -18.70 -4.10
N ASN A 297 -4.98 -19.17 -3.67
CA ASN A 297 -3.88 -19.53 -4.58
C ASN A 297 -3.63 -21.02 -4.73
N PHE A 298 -4.03 -21.81 -3.73
CA PHE A 298 -3.69 -23.24 -3.60
C PHE A 298 -4.91 -24.12 -3.32
N GLY A 299 -6.11 -23.55 -3.18
CA GLY A 299 -7.29 -24.34 -2.81
C GLY A 299 -7.07 -25.09 -1.49
N GLU A 300 -7.26 -26.41 -1.51
CA GLU A 300 -7.07 -27.31 -0.37
C GLU A 300 -5.77 -28.13 -0.46
N GLU A 301 -4.77 -27.66 -1.22
CA GLU A 301 -3.46 -28.33 -1.33
C GLU A 301 -2.79 -28.48 0.05
N GLN A 302 -2.55 -29.72 0.47
CA GLN A 302 -2.02 -30.06 1.80
C GLN A 302 -0.55 -29.63 2.02
N ARG A 303 0.15 -29.26 0.95
CA ARG A 303 1.55 -28.83 1.01
C ARG A 303 1.72 -27.41 1.52
N VAL A 304 0.66 -26.60 1.58
CA VAL A 304 0.68 -25.24 2.13
C VAL A 304 -0.22 -25.18 3.36
N LYS A 305 0.37 -25.01 4.54
CA LYS A 305 -0.33 -25.01 5.83
C LYS A 305 -0.19 -23.66 6.51
N VAL A 306 -1.25 -23.25 7.20
CA VAL A 306 -1.23 -22.07 8.08
C VAL A 306 -1.28 -22.53 9.53
N ALA A 307 -0.37 -22.03 10.37
CA ALA A 307 -0.33 -22.34 11.79
C ALA A 307 -0.06 -21.10 12.65
N GLU A 308 -0.56 -21.11 13.88
CA GLU A 308 -0.26 -20.06 14.86
C GLU A 308 1.14 -20.28 15.44
N LEU A 309 1.94 -19.22 15.50
CA LEU A 309 3.25 -19.24 16.16
C LEU A 309 3.54 -17.92 16.87
N ASP A 310 3.38 -17.93 18.19
CA ASP A 310 3.80 -16.85 19.08
C ASP A 310 5.23 -17.12 19.57
N TRP A 311 6.18 -16.28 19.17
CA TRP A 311 7.59 -16.42 19.52
C TRP A 311 7.85 -16.30 21.02
N PHE A 312 6.98 -15.61 21.77
CA PHE A 312 7.09 -15.50 23.24
C PHE A 312 6.59 -16.75 23.98
N LYS A 313 5.96 -17.70 23.27
CA LYS A 313 5.41 -18.96 23.83
C LYS A 313 5.94 -20.19 23.10
N SER A 314 7.19 -20.10 22.63
CA SER A 314 7.81 -21.09 21.76
C SER A 314 7.76 -22.54 22.31
N GLU A 315 7.89 -22.73 23.62
CA GLU A 315 7.92 -24.04 24.28
C GLU A 315 6.62 -24.86 24.17
N LYS A 316 5.49 -24.21 23.84
CA LYS A 316 4.18 -24.87 23.70
C LYS A 316 3.77 -25.11 22.26
N ASN A 317 4.57 -24.70 21.28
CA ASN A 317 4.14 -24.69 19.89
C ASN A 317 4.45 -26.02 19.18
N GLU A 318 3.40 -26.70 18.70
CA GLU A 318 3.52 -27.97 17.97
C GLU A 318 4.32 -27.84 16.66
N VAL A 319 4.25 -26.68 15.99
CA VAL A 319 5.02 -26.43 14.75
C VAL A 319 6.52 -26.56 15.02
N LEU A 320 6.97 -26.09 16.18
CA LEU A 320 8.37 -26.15 16.58
C LEU A 320 8.83 -27.55 16.99
N LYS A 321 7.98 -28.59 16.88
CA LYS A 321 8.38 -30.00 17.02
C LYS A 321 8.79 -30.62 15.68
N GLU A 322 8.39 -30.01 14.57
CA GLU A 322 8.75 -30.47 13.22
C GLU A 322 10.18 -30.02 12.85
N GLU A 323 10.76 -30.71 11.87
CA GLU A 323 12.03 -30.33 11.24
C GLU A 323 11.74 -29.59 9.93
N PHE A 324 12.44 -28.47 9.70
CA PHE A 324 12.34 -27.65 8.49
C PHE A 324 13.72 -27.49 7.89
N ASP A 325 13.83 -27.53 6.56
CA ASP A 325 15.10 -27.34 5.86
C ASP A 325 15.44 -25.85 5.72
N VAL A 326 14.41 -25.01 5.53
CA VAL A 326 14.58 -23.56 5.37
C VAL A 326 13.58 -22.81 6.22
N VAL A 327 14.06 -21.83 6.96
CA VAL A 327 13.21 -20.84 7.65
C VAL A 327 13.29 -19.54 6.87
N ILE A 328 12.17 -18.87 6.64
CA ILE A 328 12.12 -17.56 6.00
C ILE A 328 11.38 -16.56 6.88
N ALA A 329 11.80 -15.30 6.85
CA ALA A 329 11.09 -14.24 7.55
C ALA A 329 11.28 -12.91 6.81
N ALA A 330 10.18 -12.18 6.62
CA ALA A 330 10.19 -10.90 5.92
C ALA A 330 9.71 -9.78 6.85
N ASP A 331 10.55 -8.78 7.03
CA ASP A 331 10.25 -7.53 7.73
C ASP A 331 9.86 -7.68 9.21
N VAL A 332 10.41 -8.70 9.87
CA VAL A 332 10.17 -9.01 11.28
C VAL A 332 11.12 -8.29 12.25
N ILE A 333 12.09 -7.53 11.72
CA ILE A 333 13.08 -6.77 12.51
C ILE A 333 12.65 -5.30 12.56
N TYR A 334 11.74 -4.96 13.48
CA TYR A 334 11.21 -3.59 13.61
C TYR A 334 10.94 -3.14 15.04
N ASP A 335 10.79 -4.06 16.00
CA ASP A 335 10.51 -3.77 17.39
C ASP A 335 11.61 -4.39 18.29
N PRO A 336 12.32 -3.61 19.13
CA PRO A 336 13.31 -4.16 20.05
C PRO A 336 12.79 -5.24 21.00
N GLU A 337 11.51 -5.24 21.36
CA GLU A 337 10.92 -6.20 22.31
C GLU A 337 10.82 -7.61 21.71
N ILE A 338 10.64 -7.74 20.40
CA ILE A 338 10.44 -9.04 19.73
C ILE A 338 11.76 -9.71 19.32
N LEU A 339 12.88 -8.98 19.26
CA LEU A 339 14.12 -9.50 18.65
C LEU A 339 14.68 -10.73 19.38
N GLU A 340 14.61 -10.76 20.71
CA GLU A 340 15.13 -11.90 21.50
C GLU A 340 14.25 -13.14 21.31
N ALA A 341 12.93 -12.98 21.39
CA ALA A 341 11.98 -14.07 21.14
C ALA A 341 12.11 -14.64 19.72
N PHE A 342 12.31 -13.77 18.73
CA PHE A 342 12.58 -14.17 17.34
C PHE A 342 13.87 -14.99 17.21
N LEU A 343 14.99 -14.49 17.73
CA LEU A 343 16.28 -15.20 17.65
C LEU A 343 16.27 -16.53 18.40
N ASN A 344 15.60 -16.60 19.55
CA ASN A 344 15.40 -17.84 20.30
C ASN A 344 14.58 -18.85 19.48
N THR A 345 13.49 -18.40 18.85
CA THR A 345 12.66 -19.23 17.98
C THR A 345 13.46 -19.78 16.80
N VAL A 346 14.20 -18.93 16.08
CA VAL A 346 15.09 -19.36 14.98
C VAL A 346 16.11 -20.38 15.47
N THR A 347 16.75 -20.12 16.61
CA THR A 347 17.74 -21.03 17.22
C THR A 347 17.13 -22.41 17.53
N LEU A 348 15.93 -22.46 18.11
CA LEU A 348 15.25 -23.72 18.40
C LEU A 348 14.95 -24.53 17.14
N ILE A 349 14.52 -23.86 16.06
CA ILE A 349 14.24 -24.52 14.78
C ILE A 349 15.53 -25.07 14.16
N LEU A 350 16.58 -24.25 14.05
CA LEU A 350 17.84 -24.66 13.42
C LEU A 350 18.61 -25.70 14.23
N LYS A 351 18.41 -25.79 15.55
CA LYS A 351 18.99 -26.88 16.37
C LYS A 351 18.39 -28.25 16.09
N ARG A 352 17.17 -28.33 15.55
CA ARG A 352 16.53 -29.62 15.22
C ARG A 352 17.12 -30.26 13.97
N ASN A 353 17.54 -29.45 13.01
CA ASN A 353 18.21 -29.91 11.81
C ASN A 353 19.41 -28.98 11.54
N SER A 354 20.63 -29.48 11.80
CA SER A 354 21.86 -28.69 11.66
C SER A 354 22.17 -28.27 10.21
N ASN A 355 21.54 -28.92 9.23
CA ASN A 355 21.63 -28.51 7.82
C ASN A 355 20.68 -27.36 7.48
N SER A 356 19.77 -27.00 8.38
CA SER A 356 18.79 -25.94 8.15
C SER A 356 19.41 -24.56 8.12
N ARG A 357 18.77 -23.66 7.37
CA ARG A 357 19.18 -22.25 7.26
C ARG A 357 17.98 -21.33 7.43
N ALA A 358 18.19 -20.18 8.05
CA ALA A 358 17.19 -19.11 8.07
C ALA A 358 17.57 -18.00 7.08
N ILE A 359 16.62 -17.51 6.30
CA ILE A 359 16.78 -16.40 5.36
C ILE A 359 15.85 -15.28 5.81
N VAL A 360 16.43 -14.21 6.34
CA VAL A 360 15.70 -13.08 6.95
C VAL A 360 15.93 -11.84 6.10
N ALA A 361 14.87 -11.28 5.52
CA ALA A 361 14.94 -10.01 4.79
C ALA A 361 14.21 -8.92 5.57
N PHE A 362 14.77 -7.71 5.65
CA PHE A 362 14.11 -6.59 6.32
C PHE A 362 14.55 -5.25 5.74
N LYS A 363 13.70 -4.24 5.92
CA LYS A 363 14.04 -2.85 5.66
C LYS A 363 14.70 -2.23 6.89
N GLU A 364 15.82 -1.54 6.69
CA GLU A 364 16.40 -0.72 7.74
C GLU A 364 15.52 0.53 7.97
N ARG A 365 14.87 0.57 9.14
CA ARG A 365 13.98 1.68 9.54
C ARG A 365 14.59 2.56 10.62
N ASN A 366 15.25 1.91 11.58
CA ASN A 366 15.90 2.54 12.71
C ASN A 366 17.28 1.89 12.92
N PRO A 367 18.37 2.66 12.81
CA PRO A 367 19.72 2.15 13.05
C PRO A 367 19.91 1.53 14.44
N ASP A 368 19.26 2.05 15.48
CA ASP A 368 19.40 1.55 16.86
C ASP A 368 18.79 0.15 16.98
N THR A 369 17.61 -0.07 16.40
CA THR A 369 16.96 -1.39 16.39
C THR A 369 17.80 -2.42 15.65
N LEU A 370 18.41 -2.01 14.54
CA LEU A 370 19.34 -2.87 13.80
C LEU A 370 20.57 -3.20 14.64
N GLN A 371 21.17 -2.21 15.29
CA GLN A 371 22.33 -2.43 16.17
C GLN A 371 21.98 -3.43 17.28
N MET A 372 20.86 -3.23 17.97
CA MET A 372 20.40 -4.17 19.01
C MET A 372 20.17 -5.58 18.47
N PHE A 373 19.65 -5.71 17.25
CA PHE A 373 19.48 -7.01 16.60
C PHE A 373 20.83 -7.69 16.34
N MET A 374 21.80 -6.96 15.80
CA MET A 374 23.15 -7.49 15.53
C MET A 374 23.87 -7.90 16.82
N GLU A 375 23.82 -7.08 17.88
CA GLU A 375 24.43 -7.40 19.18
C GLU A 375 23.83 -8.67 19.81
N ARG A 376 22.50 -8.84 19.71
CA ARG A 376 21.82 -10.05 20.19
C ARG A 376 22.13 -11.27 19.34
N LEU A 377 22.29 -11.09 18.03
CA LEU A 377 22.67 -12.16 17.10
C LEU A 377 24.11 -12.63 17.39
N ASP A 378 25.04 -11.71 17.60
CA ASP A 378 26.44 -12.00 17.95
C ASP A 378 26.56 -12.74 19.29
N SER A 379 25.63 -12.49 20.21
CA SER A 379 25.55 -13.16 21.51
C SER A 379 24.81 -14.51 21.46
N SER A 380 24.25 -14.88 20.30
CA SER A 380 23.48 -16.12 20.12
C SER A 380 24.34 -17.27 19.61
N THR A 381 23.76 -18.47 19.45
CA THR A 381 24.43 -19.61 18.80
C THR A 381 24.29 -19.59 17.27
N LEU A 382 23.75 -18.51 16.69
CA LEU A 382 23.56 -18.36 15.26
C LEU A 382 24.78 -17.69 14.63
N GLU A 383 25.16 -18.15 13.43
CA GLU A 383 26.21 -17.57 12.61
C GLU A 383 25.62 -16.97 11.33
N ILE A 384 26.10 -15.80 10.93
CA ILE A 384 25.77 -15.19 9.64
C ILE A 384 26.61 -15.87 8.55
N GLU A 385 25.96 -16.66 7.70
CA GLU A 385 26.61 -17.30 6.54
C GLU A 385 26.69 -16.35 5.33
N LEU A 386 25.68 -15.49 5.17
CA LEU A 386 25.62 -14.51 4.09
C LEU A 386 24.93 -13.24 4.57
N PHE A 387 25.45 -12.11 4.13
CA PHE A 387 24.94 -10.79 4.41
C PHE A 387 24.89 -9.99 3.10
N VAL A 388 23.68 -9.65 2.63
CA VAL A 388 23.47 -8.86 1.41
C VAL A 388 22.80 -7.54 1.78
N GLU A 389 23.41 -6.43 1.37
CA GLU A 389 22.76 -5.11 1.39
C GLU A 389 22.39 -4.72 -0.03
N THR A 390 21.17 -4.23 -0.19
CA THR A 390 20.72 -3.70 -1.46
C THR A 390 19.89 -2.45 -1.25
N LYS A 391 20.07 -1.50 -2.16
CA LYS A 391 19.20 -0.33 -2.27
C LYS A 391 18.17 -0.66 -3.35
N ALA A 392 16.93 -0.83 -2.93
CA ALA A 392 15.84 -1.13 -3.84
C ALA A 392 14.70 -0.14 -3.64
N GLU A 393 14.08 0.25 -4.73
CA GLU A 393 12.75 0.83 -4.69
C GLU A 393 11.76 -0.33 -4.54
N THR A 394 10.81 -0.22 -3.63
CA THR A 394 9.79 -1.25 -3.47
C THR A 394 8.88 -1.24 -4.71
N PRO A 395 8.90 -2.26 -5.59
CA PRO A 395 8.11 -2.20 -6.82
C PRO A 395 6.63 -2.32 -6.51
N PHE A 396 5.83 -1.47 -7.14
CA PHE A 396 4.41 -1.73 -7.28
C PHE A 396 4.23 -2.63 -8.51
N SER A 397 3.98 -3.92 -8.33
CA SER A 397 3.73 -4.87 -9.42
C SER A 397 2.23 -4.95 -9.77
N THR A 398 1.93 -4.94 -11.07
CA THR A 398 0.64 -5.34 -11.68
C THR A 398 0.96 -5.83 -13.10
N VAL A 399 0.40 -6.95 -13.58
CA VAL A 399 0.64 -7.49 -14.94
C VAL A 399 -0.63 -7.41 -15.76
N LEU A 400 -0.42 -7.22 -17.06
CA LEU A 400 -1.38 -7.30 -18.15
C LEU A 400 -1.19 -8.60 -18.93
N ASN A 401 -2.30 -9.28 -19.23
CA ASN A 401 -2.29 -10.45 -20.09
C ASN A 401 -2.90 -10.11 -21.45
N TYR A 402 -2.21 -10.47 -22.54
CA TYR A 402 -2.64 -10.25 -23.91
C TYR A 402 -3.34 -11.49 -24.49
N LYS A 403 -4.15 -11.28 -25.53
CA LYS A 403 -4.89 -12.35 -26.23
C LYS A 403 -3.99 -13.34 -26.98
N ASP A 404 -2.75 -12.96 -27.28
CA ASP A 404 -1.78 -13.80 -27.98
C ASP A 404 -0.91 -14.66 -27.02
N GLY A 405 -1.21 -14.62 -25.72
CA GLY A 405 -0.47 -15.37 -24.70
C GLY A 405 0.82 -14.68 -24.24
N THR A 406 1.12 -13.47 -24.70
CA THR A 406 2.14 -12.65 -24.06
C THR A 406 1.59 -12.01 -22.78
N SER A 407 2.46 -11.82 -21.78
CA SER A 407 2.16 -11.07 -20.57
C SER A 407 3.13 -9.89 -20.52
N VAL A 408 2.63 -8.65 -20.42
CA VAL A 408 3.48 -7.50 -20.07
C VAL A 408 3.35 -7.30 -18.58
N ALA A 409 4.46 -7.57 -17.89
CA ALA A 409 4.62 -7.09 -16.55
C ALA A 409 4.79 -5.58 -16.57
N ILE A 410 3.87 -4.88 -15.90
CA ILE A 410 4.19 -3.57 -15.37
C ILE A 410 4.99 -3.83 -14.09
N ASP A 411 6.19 -4.36 -14.30
CA ASP A 411 7.21 -4.38 -13.28
C ASP A 411 7.69 -2.94 -13.08
N ASN A 412 7.90 -2.56 -11.83
CA ASN A 412 8.63 -1.33 -11.48
C ASN A 412 7.94 -0.03 -11.94
N VAL A 413 6.65 0.17 -11.65
CA VAL A 413 6.14 1.55 -11.54
C VAL A 413 6.72 2.15 -10.27
N ILE A 414 7.92 2.67 -10.45
CA ILE A 414 8.66 3.47 -9.50
C ILE A 414 8.03 4.87 -9.54
N PRO A 415 7.44 5.37 -8.44
CA PRO A 415 7.04 6.76 -8.37
C PRO A 415 8.26 7.65 -8.66
N PRO A 416 8.14 8.74 -9.44
CA PRO A 416 9.27 9.61 -9.79
C PRO A 416 9.99 10.24 -8.57
N ASP A 417 9.43 10.09 -7.37
CA ASP A 417 9.96 10.57 -6.09
C ASP A 417 10.21 9.44 -5.06
N SER A 418 10.29 8.16 -5.45
CA SER A 418 10.61 7.11 -4.47
C SER A 418 12.07 7.17 -4.05
N CYS A 419 12.29 7.31 -2.75
CA CYS A 419 13.61 7.11 -2.16
C CYS A 419 13.99 5.62 -2.26
N LEU A 420 15.27 5.35 -2.56
CA LEU A 420 15.84 4.01 -2.40
C LEU A 420 15.84 3.65 -0.92
N ASP A 421 15.20 2.54 -0.60
CA ASP A 421 15.21 1.99 0.76
C ASP A 421 16.40 1.04 0.91
N ASN A 422 17.03 1.07 2.09
CA ASN A 422 18.08 0.12 2.44
C ASN A 422 17.43 -1.18 2.92
N PHE A 423 17.63 -2.25 2.16
CA PHE A 423 17.19 -3.58 2.50
C PHE A 423 18.38 -4.48 2.78
N ARG A 424 18.21 -5.38 3.74
CA ARG A 424 19.19 -6.38 4.12
C ARG A 424 18.59 -7.78 3.99
N ILE A 425 19.38 -8.73 3.51
CA ILE A 425 19.07 -10.17 3.55
C ILE A 425 20.18 -10.87 4.34
N LEU A 426 19.79 -11.58 5.39
CA LEU A 426 20.65 -12.37 6.23
C LEU A 426 20.40 -13.85 6.00
N LYS A 427 21.46 -14.62 5.82
CA LYS A 427 21.41 -16.08 5.92
C LYS A 427 22.05 -16.49 7.25
N LEU A 428 21.28 -17.17 8.08
CA LEU A 428 21.70 -17.65 9.39
C LEU A 428 21.78 -19.18 9.40
N LYS A 429 22.76 -19.72 10.11
CA LYS A 429 22.89 -21.14 10.43
C LYS A 429 23.19 -21.31 11.91
N ILE A 430 23.04 -22.53 12.43
CA ILE A 430 23.54 -22.86 13.77
C ILE A 430 25.06 -23.06 13.69
N ASN A 431 25.79 -22.54 14.69
CA ASN A 431 27.22 -22.80 14.88
C ASN A 431 27.47 -24.22 15.36
#